data_AF-A0A848D3P8-F1
#
_entry.id   AF-A0A848D3P8-F1
#
_cell.length_a   1.000
_cell.length_b   1.000
_cell.length_c   1.000
_cell.angle_alpha   90.00
_cell.angle_beta   90.00
_cell.angle_gamma   90.00
#
_symmetry.space_group_name_H-M   'P 1'
#
loop_
_entity.id
_entity.type
_entity.pdbx_description
1 polymer ?
#
loop_
_entity_poly.entity_id
_entity_poly.type
_entity_poly.pdbx_seq_one_letter_code
_entity_poly.pdbx_strand_id
1 'polypeptide(L)'
;MMEGNNGAMNLQMAIQEYIARRYRHSADPDLLEPNAIAKRLSQGVRPAQIWLASDPADDEDALDGAADFIVDMDSDDGADAAEFAAAAGLKAEYVLVDRVDEEDPRLVWVIPLINNECIQDRTALVIDQTPLGVAMAAWPHFRIRIPVHVLDVPLKSLPISMSQMIIANRENPDMGVVRGQDPQDARNKRIVDRHVRDMLETFLVWSLACGQLPPLHVAGSSGLKRTPSRGELLRQVAQALGVNPVEAGQLIEGTAKPTEAQRAALQAAGVSLESAAGRELTLPADLLVEVEQPAWRQATLYYAETHGIQILPARMALAQDAFELAARPSGHGREAWRGALAQVVAGLE
;
A
#
# COMPACT_ATOMS: atom_id res chain seq x y z
N MET A 1 -12.03 -4.30 36.65
CA MET A 1 -10.59 -3.96 36.69
C MET A 1 -9.85 -5.07 35.97
N MET A 2 -9.07 -4.69 34.95
CA MET A 2 -8.07 -5.49 34.22
C MET A 2 -8.58 -6.54 33.21
N GLU A 3 -9.31 -6.09 32.19
CA GLU A 3 -9.37 -6.75 30.88
C GLU A 3 -9.31 -5.64 29.82
N GLY A 4 -8.11 -5.26 29.41
CA GLY A 4 -7.93 -4.15 28.46
C GLY A 4 -6.52 -4.04 27.89
N ASN A 5 -5.70 -5.07 28.09
CA ASN A 5 -4.29 -5.06 27.68
C ASN A 5 -3.91 -6.27 26.80
N ASN A 6 -4.89 -7.09 26.40
CA ASN A 6 -4.66 -8.31 25.61
C ASN A 6 -4.79 -8.09 24.09
N GLY A 7 -5.47 -7.02 23.63
CA GLY A 7 -5.70 -6.76 22.20
C GLY A 7 -4.47 -6.24 21.45
N ALA A 8 -3.83 -5.17 21.97
CA ALA A 8 -2.60 -4.60 21.41
C ALA A 8 -1.42 -5.58 21.45
N MET A 9 -1.34 -6.38 22.53
CA MET A 9 -0.34 -7.43 22.67
C MET A 9 -0.60 -8.59 21.69
N ASN A 10 -1.86 -8.87 21.30
CA ASN A 10 -2.20 -9.88 20.30
C ASN A 10 -1.96 -9.41 18.86
N LEU A 11 -2.20 -8.15 18.50
CA LEU A 11 -1.94 -7.64 17.15
C LEU A 11 -0.44 -7.54 16.87
N GLN A 12 0.33 -7.00 17.82
CA GLN A 12 1.79 -6.93 17.71
C GLN A 12 2.43 -8.33 17.70
N MET A 13 1.87 -9.28 18.47
CA MET A 13 2.31 -10.68 18.48
C MET A 13 1.88 -11.46 17.23
N ALA A 14 0.70 -11.19 16.65
CA ALA A 14 0.26 -11.79 15.39
C ALA A 14 1.08 -11.30 14.19
N ILE A 15 1.39 -9.99 14.15
CA ILE A 15 2.34 -9.41 13.19
C ILE A 15 3.74 -10.04 13.38
N GLN A 16 4.18 -10.23 14.62
CA GLN A 16 5.45 -10.89 14.94
C GLN A 16 5.48 -12.37 14.52
N GLU A 17 4.44 -13.16 14.81
CA GLU A 17 4.35 -14.57 14.44
C GLU A 17 4.22 -14.78 12.93
N TYR A 18 3.48 -13.92 12.25
CA TYR A 18 3.34 -13.94 10.79
C TYR A 18 4.67 -13.64 10.09
N ILE A 19 5.37 -12.57 10.51
CA ILE A 19 6.68 -12.20 9.97
C ILE A 19 7.74 -13.27 10.33
N ALA A 20 7.73 -13.80 11.56
CA ALA A 20 8.66 -14.83 12.00
C ALA A 20 8.42 -16.21 11.35
N ARG A 21 7.17 -16.56 11.00
CA ARG A 21 6.86 -17.76 10.21
C ARG A 21 7.24 -17.59 8.76
N ARG A 22 6.96 -16.43 8.16
CA ARG A 22 7.19 -16.16 6.73
C ARG A 22 8.67 -16.00 6.37
N TYR A 23 9.55 -15.60 7.31
CA TYR A 23 10.94 -15.26 6.97
C TYR A 23 12.00 -15.90 7.90
N ARG A 24 11.67 -17.07 8.48
CA ARG A 24 12.51 -17.85 9.41
C ARG A 24 13.93 -18.17 8.90
N HIS A 25 14.17 -18.03 7.59
CA HIS A 25 15.44 -18.34 6.92
C HIS A 25 16.33 -17.12 6.61
N SER A 26 15.96 -15.91 7.04
CA SER A 26 16.81 -14.73 6.87
C SER A 26 17.99 -14.74 7.86
N ALA A 27 19.21 -14.52 7.35
CA ALA A 27 20.45 -14.57 8.14
C ALA A 27 20.63 -13.42 9.15
N ASP A 28 19.74 -12.42 9.13
CA ASP A 28 19.79 -11.26 10.02
C ASP A 28 18.47 -11.11 10.79
N PRO A 29 18.45 -11.36 12.11
CA PRO A 29 17.22 -11.29 12.92
C PRO A 29 16.61 -9.88 12.93
N ASP A 30 17.43 -8.82 12.80
CA ASP A 30 16.96 -7.43 12.83
C ASP A 30 16.19 -7.03 11.57
N LEU A 31 16.29 -7.79 10.47
CA LEU A 31 15.58 -7.53 9.23
C LEU A 31 14.06 -7.63 9.38
N LEU A 32 13.60 -8.35 10.41
CA LEU A 32 12.22 -8.76 10.58
C LEU A 32 11.65 -8.32 11.93
N GLU A 33 12.48 -7.74 12.80
CA GLU A 33 12.06 -7.14 14.05
C GLU A 33 11.04 -6.00 13.79
N PRO A 34 9.82 -6.06 14.37
CA PRO A 34 8.75 -5.09 14.07
C PRO A 34 9.15 -3.65 14.33
N ASN A 35 9.91 -3.40 15.41
CA ASN A 35 10.40 -2.06 15.72
C ASN A 35 11.39 -1.56 14.67
N ALA A 36 12.21 -2.44 14.10
CA ALA A 36 13.11 -2.11 13.01
C ALA A 36 12.35 -1.88 11.69
N ILE A 37 11.29 -2.65 11.43
CA ILE A 37 10.38 -2.43 10.29
C ILE A 37 9.68 -1.07 10.42
N ALA A 38 9.03 -0.78 11.55
CA ALA A 38 8.36 0.50 11.80
C ALA A 38 9.33 1.68 11.66
N LYS A 39 10.54 1.56 12.19
CA LYS A 39 11.59 2.56 12.02
C LYS A 39 11.95 2.76 10.54
N ARG A 40 12.10 1.69 9.75
CA ARG A 40 12.37 1.79 8.31
C ARG A 40 11.20 2.39 7.54
N LEU A 41 9.96 2.00 7.84
CA LEU A 41 8.75 2.57 7.24
C LEU A 41 8.65 4.08 7.50
N SER A 42 9.01 4.54 8.70
CA SER A 42 9.01 5.97 9.04
C SER A 42 10.00 6.82 8.22
N GLN A 43 11.02 6.19 7.63
CA GLN A 43 12.01 6.86 6.76
C GLN A 43 11.51 7.04 5.33
N GLY A 44 10.36 6.43 4.98
CA GLY A 44 9.78 6.46 3.66
C GLY A 44 10.54 5.65 2.61
N VAL A 45 9.97 5.64 1.40
CA VAL A 45 10.53 4.97 0.22
C VAL A 45 11.67 5.81 -0.36
N ARG A 46 12.82 5.18 -0.59
CA ARG A 46 14.05 5.82 -1.09
C ARG A 46 14.75 4.96 -2.16
N PRO A 47 15.51 5.58 -3.06
CA PRO A 47 16.37 4.88 -4.02
C PRO A 47 17.28 3.85 -3.34
N ALA A 48 17.62 2.80 -4.10
CA ALA A 48 18.47 1.69 -3.71
C ALA A 48 17.94 0.81 -2.55
N GLN A 49 16.71 1.04 -2.06
CA GLN A 49 16.09 0.14 -1.09
C GLN A 49 15.57 -1.13 -1.74
N ILE A 50 15.80 -2.26 -1.08
CA ILE A 50 15.15 -3.52 -1.34
C ILE A 50 13.88 -3.59 -0.49
N TRP A 51 12.77 -3.91 -1.12
CA TRP A 51 11.48 -4.12 -0.46
C TRP A 51 10.92 -5.48 -0.84
N LEU A 52 10.09 -6.01 0.05
CA LEU A 52 9.07 -6.99 -0.31
C LEU A 52 7.81 -6.24 -0.68
N ALA A 53 7.21 -6.61 -1.81
CA ALA A 53 5.98 -6.02 -2.32
C ALA A 53 4.94 -7.13 -2.49
N SER A 54 3.69 -6.83 -2.15
CA SER A 54 2.56 -7.76 -2.27
C SER A 54 1.27 -6.96 -2.49
N ASP A 55 0.29 -7.51 -3.20
CA ASP A 55 -1.03 -6.89 -3.27
C ASP A 55 -1.87 -7.34 -2.06
N PRO A 56 -2.42 -6.41 -1.26
CA PRO A 56 -3.30 -6.82 -0.17
C PRO A 56 -4.65 -7.35 -0.69
N ALA A 57 -5.05 -7.06 -1.94
CA ALA A 57 -6.28 -7.63 -2.51
C ALA A 57 -6.18 -9.14 -2.77
N ASP A 58 -4.96 -9.70 -2.83
CA ASP A 58 -4.72 -11.14 -2.88
C ASP A 58 -4.82 -11.80 -1.47
N ASP A 59 -4.99 -11.01 -0.40
CA ASP A 59 -5.08 -11.51 0.99
C ASP A 59 -6.47 -12.10 1.35
N GLU A 60 -7.55 -11.80 0.61
CA GLU A 60 -8.92 -12.26 0.96
C GLU A 60 -9.18 -13.75 0.60
N ASP A 61 -8.59 -14.27 -0.48
CA ASP A 61 -8.72 -15.70 -0.86
C ASP A 61 -7.68 -16.61 -0.15
N ALA A 62 -6.68 -16.01 0.51
CA ALA A 62 -5.56 -16.70 1.17
C ALA A 62 -5.94 -17.39 2.49
N LEU A 63 -6.95 -16.88 3.20
CA LEU A 63 -7.31 -17.35 4.54
C LEU A 63 -8.14 -18.64 4.55
N ASP A 64 -8.81 -19.00 3.46
CA ASP A 64 -9.65 -20.21 3.37
C ASP A 64 -8.82 -21.46 2.97
N GLY A 65 -7.70 -21.28 2.26
CA GLY A 65 -6.83 -22.38 1.80
C GLY A 65 -5.75 -22.81 2.80
N ALA A 66 -5.35 -21.94 3.73
CA ALA A 66 -4.26 -22.23 4.68
C ALA A 66 -4.63 -23.28 5.74
N ALA A 67 -5.92 -23.50 6.00
CA ALA A 67 -6.37 -24.50 6.98
C ALA A 67 -6.29 -25.94 6.46
N ASP A 68 -6.42 -26.16 5.15
CA ASP A 68 -6.49 -27.50 4.54
C ASP A 68 -5.11 -28.12 4.27
N PHE A 69 -4.04 -27.31 4.26
CA PHE A 69 -2.67 -27.77 3.96
C PHE A 69 -1.87 -28.22 5.20
N ILE A 70 -2.35 -27.94 6.42
CA ILE A 70 -1.62 -28.22 7.68
C ILE A 70 -1.58 -29.73 8.03
N VAL A 71 -2.30 -30.59 7.30
CA VAL A 71 -2.46 -32.01 7.66
C VAL A 71 -1.34 -32.92 7.13
N ASP A 72 -0.42 -32.46 6.25
CA ASP A 72 0.52 -33.36 5.56
C ASP A 72 2.00 -32.94 5.58
N MET A 73 2.43 -32.16 6.58
CA MET A 73 3.82 -31.65 6.70
C MET A 73 4.69 -32.50 7.64
N ASP A 74 4.89 -33.78 7.30
CA ASP A 74 6.00 -34.61 7.79
C ASP A 74 7.01 -34.78 6.62
N SER A 75 7.85 -33.77 6.35
CA SER A 75 9.08 -33.98 5.58
C SER A 75 10.15 -32.91 5.85
N ASP A 76 11.37 -33.41 5.97
CA ASP A 76 12.60 -32.83 6.54
C ASP A 76 13.37 -31.93 5.55
N ASP A 77 12.68 -31.22 4.66
CA ASP A 77 13.31 -30.32 3.67
C ASP A 77 12.93 -28.87 3.98
N GLY A 78 13.95 -28.01 4.14
CA GLY A 78 13.79 -26.60 4.46
C GLY A 78 13.01 -25.84 3.39
N ALA A 79 11.71 -25.68 3.62
CA ALA A 79 10.81 -24.94 2.74
C ALA A 79 11.06 -23.42 2.87
N ASP A 80 11.31 -22.77 1.73
CA ASP A 80 11.60 -21.36 1.63
C ASP A 80 10.41 -20.47 2.05
N ALA A 81 10.71 -19.28 2.56
CA ALA A 81 9.76 -18.19 2.80
C ALA A 81 8.77 -17.94 1.65
N ALA A 82 9.24 -18.11 0.41
CA ALA A 82 8.48 -17.95 -0.82
C ALA A 82 7.54 -19.15 -1.11
N GLU A 83 7.90 -20.35 -0.65
CA GLU A 83 7.10 -21.57 -0.82
C GLU A 83 5.94 -21.60 0.21
N PHE A 84 6.18 -21.13 1.43
CA PHE A 84 5.12 -20.87 2.42
C PHE A 84 4.19 -19.74 1.98
N ALA A 85 4.72 -18.66 1.41
CA ALA A 85 3.95 -17.57 0.81
C ALA A 85 3.05 -18.06 -0.34
N ALA A 86 3.58 -18.92 -1.21
CA ALA A 86 2.83 -19.56 -2.29
C ALA A 86 1.76 -20.54 -1.77
N ALA A 87 2.06 -21.31 -0.71
CA ALA A 87 1.11 -22.19 -0.04
C ALA A 87 -0.02 -21.43 0.70
N ALA A 88 0.27 -20.20 1.13
CA ALA A 88 -0.72 -19.29 1.71
C ALA A 88 -1.47 -18.45 0.65
N GLY A 89 -1.25 -18.65 -0.66
CA GLY A 89 -1.92 -17.86 -1.70
C GLY A 89 -1.40 -16.43 -1.90
N LEU A 90 -0.33 -16.04 -1.19
CA LEU A 90 0.18 -14.68 -1.10
C LEU A 90 1.43 -14.48 -1.95
N LYS A 91 1.30 -13.96 -3.17
CA LYS A 91 2.44 -13.63 -4.04
C LYS A 91 3.16 -12.37 -3.54
N ALA A 92 4.30 -12.56 -2.87
CA ALA A 92 5.20 -11.47 -2.53
C ALA A 92 6.44 -11.51 -3.42
N GLU A 93 6.82 -10.36 -3.96
CA GLU A 93 7.96 -10.20 -4.86
C GLU A 93 9.01 -9.29 -4.25
N TYR A 94 10.29 -9.57 -4.48
CA TYR A 94 11.36 -8.68 -4.10
C TYR A 94 11.53 -7.58 -5.16
N VAL A 95 11.70 -6.34 -4.71
CA VAL A 95 11.90 -5.20 -5.59
C VAL A 95 13.07 -4.33 -5.13
N LEU A 96 13.85 -3.86 -6.09
CA LEU A 96 14.80 -2.77 -5.88
C LEU A 96 14.14 -1.45 -6.31
N VAL A 97 14.06 -0.49 -5.39
CA VAL A 97 13.60 0.86 -5.69
C VAL A 97 14.67 1.61 -6.48
N ASP A 98 14.34 2.01 -7.71
CA ASP A 98 15.17 2.90 -8.51
C ASP A 98 14.96 4.36 -8.07
N ARG A 99 13.71 4.83 -8.14
CA ARG A 99 13.34 6.20 -7.76
C ARG A 99 11.85 6.29 -7.44
N VAL A 100 11.50 7.21 -6.54
CA VAL A 100 10.12 7.69 -6.39
C VAL A 100 9.83 8.64 -7.55
N ASP A 101 8.61 8.60 -8.08
CA ASP A 101 8.22 9.47 -9.19
C ASP A 101 8.10 10.93 -8.72
N GLU A 102 8.66 11.85 -9.52
CA GLU A 102 8.74 13.27 -9.16
C GLU A 102 7.40 13.99 -9.29
N GLU A 103 6.53 13.53 -10.19
CA GLU A 103 5.22 14.14 -10.44
C GLU A 103 4.13 13.57 -9.54
N ASP A 104 4.22 12.26 -9.24
CA ASP A 104 3.30 11.57 -8.35
C ASP A 104 4.05 10.70 -7.31
N PRO A 105 4.28 11.22 -6.09
CA PRO A 105 5.00 10.50 -5.03
C PRO A 105 4.31 9.22 -4.52
N ARG A 106 3.09 8.92 -5.01
CA ARG A 106 2.40 7.65 -4.74
C ARG A 106 2.88 6.53 -5.66
N LEU A 107 3.74 6.85 -6.62
CA LEU A 107 4.23 5.93 -7.63
C LEU A 107 5.76 5.81 -7.52
N VAL A 108 6.26 4.60 -7.75
CA VAL A 108 7.68 4.27 -7.63
C VAL A 108 8.13 3.42 -8.81
N TRP A 109 9.33 3.70 -9.31
CA TRP A 109 10.01 2.87 -10.29
C TRP A 109 10.81 1.80 -9.57
N VAL A 110 10.58 0.55 -9.94
CA VAL A 110 11.22 -0.61 -9.34
C VAL A 110 11.86 -1.51 -10.39
N ILE A 111 12.86 -2.28 -9.96
CA ILE A 111 13.47 -3.37 -10.71
C ILE A 111 13.13 -4.67 -9.98
N PRO A 112 12.54 -5.67 -10.66
CA PRO A 112 12.27 -6.96 -10.04
C PRO A 112 13.56 -7.66 -9.59
N LEU A 113 13.50 -8.27 -8.41
CA LEU A 113 14.54 -9.10 -7.84
C LEU A 113 13.98 -10.49 -7.55
N ILE A 114 14.79 -11.51 -7.78
CA ILE A 114 14.50 -12.89 -7.37
C ILE A 114 15.57 -13.29 -6.36
N ASN A 115 15.16 -13.79 -5.19
CA ASN A 115 16.05 -14.20 -4.11
C ASN A 115 16.72 -15.57 -4.33
N ASN A 116 16.83 -16.01 -5.58
CA ASN A 116 17.42 -17.26 -5.98
C ASN A 116 18.27 -17.03 -7.23
N GLU A 117 19.59 -17.06 -7.07
CA GLU A 117 20.54 -16.88 -8.17
C GLU A 117 20.42 -17.97 -9.24
N CYS A 118 19.85 -19.14 -8.94
CA CYS A 118 19.63 -20.18 -9.95
C CYS A 118 18.51 -19.78 -10.95
N ILE A 119 17.66 -18.81 -10.59
CA ILE A 119 16.61 -18.29 -11.45
C ILE A 119 17.14 -17.07 -12.21
N GLN A 120 17.96 -17.33 -13.21
CA GLN A 120 18.63 -16.31 -14.01
C GLN A 120 18.72 -16.72 -15.49
N ASP A 121 18.87 -15.72 -16.35
CA ASP A 121 19.34 -15.87 -17.71
C ASP A 121 20.29 -14.72 -18.06
N ARG A 122 20.78 -14.65 -19.29
CA ARG A 122 21.67 -13.57 -19.75
C ARG A 122 21.06 -12.17 -19.72
N THR A 123 19.77 -12.01 -19.49
CA THR A 123 19.10 -10.71 -19.38
C THR A 123 19.07 -10.20 -17.94
N ALA A 124 19.31 -11.09 -16.96
CA ALA A 124 19.45 -10.76 -15.56
C ALA A 124 20.87 -10.28 -15.20
N LEU A 125 20.99 -9.66 -14.02
CA LEU A 125 22.23 -9.42 -13.30
C LEU A 125 22.18 -10.16 -11.97
N VAL A 126 23.16 -11.00 -11.67
CA VAL A 126 23.29 -11.62 -10.36
C VAL A 126 24.08 -10.71 -9.44
N ILE A 127 23.59 -10.55 -8.22
CA ILE A 127 24.18 -9.74 -7.16
C ILE A 127 24.61 -10.68 -6.05
N ASP A 128 25.90 -10.98 -5.99
CA ASP A 128 26.44 -11.97 -5.05
C ASP A 128 26.50 -11.40 -3.62
N GLN A 129 26.69 -10.08 -3.50
CA GLN A 129 26.90 -9.38 -2.23
C GLN A 129 25.73 -8.47 -1.89
N THR A 130 24.57 -9.06 -1.62
CA THR A 130 23.43 -8.27 -1.13
C THR A 130 23.55 -8.02 0.38
N PRO A 131 22.98 -6.91 0.88
CA PRO A 131 22.91 -6.62 2.32
C PRO A 131 22.02 -7.60 3.10
N LEU A 132 21.30 -8.49 2.40
CA LEU A 132 20.48 -9.56 2.98
C LEU A 132 21.29 -10.84 3.24
N GLY A 133 22.55 -10.90 2.81
CA GLY A 133 23.40 -12.09 2.96
C GLY A 133 23.07 -13.24 2.01
N VAL A 134 22.19 -13.01 1.03
CA VAL A 134 21.81 -13.97 -0.01
C VAL A 134 22.07 -13.39 -1.40
N ALA A 135 22.49 -14.21 -2.35
CA ALA A 135 22.60 -13.76 -3.73
C ALA A 135 21.22 -13.57 -4.37
N MET A 136 21.08 -12.57 -5.24
CA MET A 136 19.80 -12.27 -5.89
C MET A 136 19.98 -12.00 -7.39
N ALA A 137 19.03 -12.42 -8.21
CA ALA A 137 18.96 -12.09 -9.63
C ALA A 137 18.07 -10.85 -9.84
N ALA A 138 18.65 -9.76 -10.32
CA ALA A 138 17.95 -8.54 -10.72
C ALA A 138 17.60 -8.56 -12.20
N TRP A 139 16.45 -7.99 -12.56
CA TRP A 139 15.97 -7.93 -13.94
C TRP A 139 15.79 -6.48 -14.42
N PRO A 140 16.88 -5.73 -14.69
CA PRO A 140 16.81 -4.30 -15.03
C PRO A 140 15.96 -3.97 -16.25
N HIS A 141 15.86 -4.89 -17.21
CA HIS A 141 15.05 -4.72 -18.41
C HIS A 141 13.54 -4.67 -18.11
N PHE A 142 13.12 -5.24 -16.98
CA PHE A 142 11.73 -5.23 -16.51
C PHE A 142 11.47 -4.13 -15.51
N ARG A 143 12.27 -3.06 -15.54
CA ARG A 143 12.01 -1.85 -14.77
C ARG A 143 10.60 -1.35 -15.04
N ILE A 144 9.79 -1.21 -13.99
CA ILE A 144 8.36 -0.92 -14.10
C ILE A 144 7.92 0.05 -13.01
N ARG A 145 6.81 0.76 -13.26
CA ARG A 145 6.19 1.68 -12.31
C ARG A 145 5.09 0.93 -11.54
N ILE A 146 5.11 1.04 -10.22
CA ILE A 146 4.08 0.46 -9.33
C ILE A 146 3.62 1.49 -8.28
N PRO A 147 2.45 1.31 -7.66
CA PRO A 147 2.02 2.12 -6.53
C PRO A 147 2.87 1.82 -5.28
N VAL A 148 3.15 2.85 -4.49
CA VAL A 148 3.94 2.69 -3.25
C VAL A 148 3.20 1.86 -2.21
N HIS A 149 1.86 1.84 -2.20
CA HIS A 149 1.07 1.05 -1.23
C HIS A 149 1.26 -0.48 -1.37
N VAL A 150 1.75 -0.95 -2.51
CA VAL A 150 2.07 -2.37 -2.75
C VAL A 150 3.34 -2.77 -2.01
N LEU A 151 4.22 -1.81 -1.69
CA LEU A 151 5.40 -2.07 -0.86
C LEU A 151 4.96 -2.37 0.57
N ASP A 152 5.39 -3.52 1.09
CA ASP A 152 5.00 -4.01 2.41
C ASP A 152 6.16 -3.85 3.40
N VAL A 153 7.22 -4.65 3.23
CA VAL A 153 8.33 -4.70 4.17
C VAL A 153 9.59 -4.07 3.56
N PRO A 154 10.08 -2.94 4.10
CA PRO A 154 11.39 -2.43 3.73
C PRO A 154 12.46 -3.33 4.33
N LEU A 155 13.33 -3.90 3.49
CA LEU A 155 14.42 -4.75 3.94
C LEU A 155 15.68 -3.92 4.24
N LYS A 156 16.61 -3.83 3.29
CA LYS A 156 17.85 -3.05 3.40
C LYS A 156 18.13 -2.30 2.11
N SER A 157 19.13 -1.43 2.13
CA SER A 157 19.56 -0.69 0.95
C SER A 157 20.84 -1.26 0.37
N LEU A 158 20.89 -1.37 -0.96
CA LEU A 158 22.13 -1.57 -1.68
C LEU A 158 22.99 -0.30 -1.60
N PRO A 159 24.33 -0.43 -1.68
CA PRO A 159 25.19 0.72 -1.94
C PRO A 159 24.74 1.47 -3.21
N ILE A 160 24.75 2.80 -3.17
CA ILE A 160 24.26 3.63 -4.30
C ILE A 160 25.00 3.30 -5.60
N SER A 161 26.31 3.06 -5.55
CA SER A 161 27.12 2.68 -6.72
C SER A 161 26.66 1.36 -7.34
N MET A 162 26.34 0.36 -6.53
CA MET A 162 25.83 -0.93 -6.98
C MET A 162 24.44 -0.79 -7.60
N SER A 163 23.54 -0.05 -6.92
CA SER A 163 22.20 0.24 -7.45
C SER A 163 22.26 0.95 -8.81
N GLN A 164 23.17 1.92 -8.99
CA GLN A 164 23.37 2.58 -10.28
C GLN A 164 23.84 1.63 -11.38
N MET A 165 24.69 0.64 -11.07
CA MET A 165 25.10 -0.37 -12.05
C MET A 165 23.91 -1.25 -12.47
N ILE A 166 23.11 -1.69 -11.51
CA ILE A 166 21.90 -2.49 -11.77
C ILE A 166 20.91 -1.68 -12.62
N ILE A 167 20.63 -0.44 -12.26
CA ILE A 167 19.74 0.46 -13.02
C ILE A 167 20.26 0.70 -14.43
N ALA A 168 21.57 0.89 -14.60
CA ALA A 168 22.21 1.04 -15.90
C ALA A 168 22.36 -0.29 -16.67
N ASN A 169 21.93 -1.41 -16.07
CA ASN A 169 22.09 -2.77 -16.56
C ASN A 169 23.54 -3.14 -16.93
N ARG A 170 24.50 -2.76 -16.06
CA ARG A 170 25.93 -2.98 -16.25
C ARG A 170 26.45 -3.99 -15.24
N GLU A 171 27.24 -4.94 -15.73
CA GLU A 171 28.02 -5.83 -14.87
C GLU A 171 29.22 -5.07 -14.29
N ASN A 172 29.57 -5.40 -13.06
CA ASN A 172 30.79 -4.99 -12.40
C ASN A 172 31.20 -6.07 -11.37
N PRO A 173 32.05 -7.02 -11.78
CA PRO A 173 32.49 -8.12 -10.90
C PRO A 173 33.18 -7.64 -9.62
N ASP A 174 33.89 -6.51 -9.66
CA ASP A 174 34.56 -5.94 -8.47
C ASP A 174 33.56 -5.48 -7.40
N MET A 175 32.32 -5.19 -7.81
CA MET A 175 31.20 -4.88 -6.92
C MET A 175 30.26 -6.06 -6.70
N GLY A 176 30.63 -7.28 -7.13
CA GLY A 176 29.77 -8.47 -6.98
C GLY A 176 28.49 -8.43 -7.81
N VAL A 177 28.49 -7.68 -8.93
CA VAL A 177 27.38 -7.63 -9.89
C VAL A 177 27.85 -8.28 -11.18
N VAL A 178 27.33 -9.45 -11.53
CA VAL A 178 27.76 -10.21 -12.70
C VAL A 178 26.59 -10.45 -13.65
N ARG A 179 26.88 -10.63 -14.95
CA ARG A 179 25.85 -11.01 -15.92
C ARG A 179 25.34 -12.42 -15.60
N GLY A 180 24.02 -12.58 -15.67
CA GLY A 180 23.42 -13.89 -15.50
C GLY A 180 23.80 -14.86 -16.62
N GLN A 181 23.60 -16.15 -16.36
CA GLN A 181 23.93 -17.22 -17.31
C GLN A 181 22.68 -17.92 -17.80
N ASP A 182 22.62 -18.24 -19.09
CA ASP A 182 21.51 -19.01 -19.64
C ASP A 182 21.47 -20.42 -18.99
N PRO A 183 20.27 -20.92 -18.63
CA PRO A 183 20.14 -22.27 -18.08
C PRO A 183 20.69 -23.33 -19.04
N GLN A 184 21.53 -24.21 -18.51
CA GLN A 184 22.26 -25.22 -19.32
C GLN A 184 21.34 -26.32 -19.88
N ASP A 185 20.22 -26.61 -19.21
CA ASP A 185 19.27 -27.64 -19.62
C ASP A 185 17.86 -27.10 -19.84
N ALA A 186 17.07 -27.84 -20.61
CA ALA A 186 15.71 -27.44 -20.99
C ALA A 186 14.73 -27.44 -19.80
N ARG A 187 15.03 -28.16 -18.70
CA ARG A 187 14.17 -28.22 -17.51
C ARG A 187 14.33 -26.92 -16.72
N ASN A 188 15.56 -26.54 -16.43
CA ASN A 188 15.91 -25.30 -15.73
C ASN A 188 15.43 -24.09 -16.53
N LYS A 189 15.60 -24.12 -17.86
CA LYS A 189 15.02 -23.08 -18.72
C LYS A 189 13.51 -22.90 -18.51
N ARG A 190 12.73 -23.99 -18.47
CA ARG A 190 11.28 -23.91 -18.24
C ARG A 190 10.93 -23.38 -16.84
N ILE A 191 11.76 -23.67 -15.84
CA ILE A 191 11.57 -23.16 -14.48
C ILE A 191 11.81 -21.64 -14.46
N VAL A 192 12.92 -21.18 -15.06
CA VAL A 192 13.22 -19.74 -15.19
C VAL A 192 12.13 -19.02 -15.98
N ASP A 193 11.77 -19.53 -17.16
CA ASP A 193 10.74 -18.93 -18.01
C ASP A 193 9.38 -18.82 -17.29
N ARG A 194 9.02 -19.82 -16.48
CA ARG A 194 7.79 -19.81 -15.68
C ARG A 194 7.86 -18.77 -14.57
N HIS A 195 8.90 -18.82 -13.75
CA HIS A 195 9.02 -17.92 -12.59
C HIS A 195 9.09 -16.45 -13.02
N VAL A 196 9.87 -16.16 -14.07
CA VAL A 196 9.95 -14.81 -14.64
C VAL A 196 8.59 -14.36 -15.20
N ARG A 197 7.83 -15.26 -15.85
CA ARG A 197 6.49 -14.95 -16.32
C ARG A 197 5.53 -14.64 -15.17
N ASP A 198 5.47 -15.50 -14.15
CA ASP A 198 4.56 -15.35 -13.02
C ASP A 198 4.85 -14.06 -12.25
N MET A 199 6.14 -13.74 -12.06
CA MET A 199 6.61 -12.46 -11.54
C MET A 199 6.09 -11.31 -12.41
N LEU A 200 6.35 -11.33 -13.73
CA LEU A 200 5.93 -10.28 -14.65
C LEU A 200 4.43 -10.06 -14.70
N GLU A 201 3.62 -11.11 -14.61
CA GLU A 201 2.16 -11.02 -14.52
C GLU A 201 1.75 -10.22 -13.28
N THR A 202 2.38 -10.50 -12.13
CA THR A 202 2.15 -9.77 -10.88
C THR A 202 2.52 -8.29 -11.01
N PHE A 203 3.71 -7.99 -11.55
CA PHE A 203 4.14 -6.60 -11.79
C PHE A 203 3.25 -5.86 -12.78
N LEU A 204 2.70 -6.55 -13.78
CA LEU A 204 1.78 -5.95 -14.75
C LEU A 204 0.47 -5.54 -14.08
N VAL A 205 -0.08 -6.37 -13.19
CA VAL A 205 -1.27 -6.03 -12.40
C VAL A 205 -1.02 -4.79 -11.55
N TRP A 206 0.10 -4.74 -10.83
CA TRP A 206 0.47 -3.56 -10.03
C TRP A 206 0.66 -2.31 -10.91
N SER A 207 1.29 -2.45 -12.07
CA SER A 207 1.45 -1.33 -13.00
C SER A 207 0.11 -0.80 -13.53
N LEU A 208 -0.88 -1.66 -13.73
CA LEU A 208 -2.24 -1.25 -14.13
C LEU A 208 -2.96 -0.52 -12.99
N ALA A 209 -2.73 -0.92 -11.73
CA ALA A 209 -3.30 -0.25 -10.55
C ALA A 209 -2.84 1.23 -10.42
N CYS A 210 -1.70 1.61 -11.02
CA CYS A 210 -1.27 3.01 -11.08
C CYS A 210 -2.33 3.93 -11.70
N GLY A 211 -3.08 3.44 -12.70
CA GLY A 211 -4.13 4.20 -13.38
C GLY A 211 -5.44 4.31 -12.59
N GLN A 212 -5.56 3.59 -11.47
CA GLN A 212 -6.75 3.59 -10.61
C GLN A 212 -6.64 4.62 -9.47
N LEU A 213 -5.47 5.25 -9.30
CA LEU A 213 -5.27 6.25 -8.26
C LEU A 213 -6.09 7.52 -8.54
N PRO A 214 -6.72 8.12 -7.52
CA PRO A 214 -7.39 9.41 -7.66
C PRO A 214 -6.43 10.50 -8.19
N PRO A 215 -6.87 11.45 -9.01
CA PRO A 215 -6.01 12.51 -9.53
C PRO A 215 -5.56 13.47 -8.41
N LEU A 216 -4.27 13.80 -8.34
CA LEU A 216 -3.74 14.78 -7.36
C LEU A 216 -4.07 16.23 -7.72
N HIS A 217 -4.20 16.53 -9.01
CA HIS A 217 -4.48 17.87 -9.51
C HIS A 217 -5.71 17.82 -10.43
N VAL A 218 -6.82 18.42 -9.99
CA VAL A 218 -7.95 18.65 -10.89
C VAL A 218 -7.60 19.84 -11.78
N ALA A 219 -7.29 19.57 -13.05
CA ALA A 219 -7.09 20.58 -14.08
C ALA A 219 -8.35 21.46 -14.16
N GLY A 220 -8.28 22.67 -13.61
CA GLY A 220 -9.41 23.61 -13.56
C GLY A 220 -9.70 24.23 -12.19
N SER A 221 -9.00 23.85 -11.12
CA SER A 221 -9.15 24.45 -9.79
C SER A 221 -8.44 25.82 -9.63
N SER A 222 -8.41 26.64 -10.68
CA SER A 222 -8.16 28.08 -10.55
C SER A 222 -9.48 28.77 -10.24
N GLY A 223 -9.87 28.76 -8.97
CA GLY A 223 -11.02 29.50 -8.49
C GLY A 223 -11.51 29.01 -7.15
N LEU A 224 -11.05 29.65 -6.08
CA LEU A 224 -11.70 29.68 -4.77
C LEU A 224 -13.15 30.16 -4.93
N LYS A 225 -14.07 29.30 -5.35
CA LYS A 225 -15.44 29.36 -4.86
C LYS A 225 -15.38 28.70 -3.49
N ARG A 226 -15.42 29.52 -2.43
CA ARG A 226 -15.63 29.04 -1.05
C ARG A 226 -17.02 28.40 -1.00
N THR A 227 -17.05 27.13 -1.35
CA THR A 227 -18.20 26.27 -1.16
C THR A 227 -18.30 26.00 0.36
N PRO A 228 -19.48 26.17 0.99
CA PRO A 228 -19.63 25.92 2.42
C PRO A 228 -19.21 24.48 2.76
N SER A 229 -18.50 24.30 3.86
CA SER A 229 -18.11 22.97 4.38
C SER A 229 -19.34 22.08 4.62
N ARG A 230 -19.17 20.75 4.65
CA ARG A 230 -20.28 19.80 4.90
C ARG A 230 -21.05 20.15 6.18
N GLY A 231 -20.33 20.50 7.26
CA GLY A 231 -20.92 20.93 8.52
C GLY A 231 -21.63 22.29 8.49
N GLU A 232 -21.26 23.19 7.57
CA GLU A 232 -21.99 24.44 7.32
C GLU A 232 -23.24 24.19 6.49
N LEU A 233 -23.16 23.33 5.47
CA LEU A 233 -24.30 22.95 4.64
C LEU A 233 -25.34 22.17 5.46
N LEU A 234 -24.91 21.22 6.29
CA LEU A 234 -25.78 20.50 7.23
C LEU A 234 -26.54 21.47 8.14
N ARG A 235 -25.84 22.47 8.71
CA ARG A 235 -26.49 23.51 9.52
C ARG A 235 -27.45 24.37 8.71
N GLN A 236 -27.07 24.76 7.49
CA GLN A 236 -27.93 25.56 6.61
C GLN A 236 -29.19 24.80 6.20
N VAL A 237 -29.09 23.51 5.87
CA VAL A 237 -30.24 22.66 5.52
C VAL A 237 -31.12 22.40 6.73
N ALA A 238 -30.53 22.03 7.87
CA ALA A 238 -31.27 21.82 9.12
C ALA A 238 -31.99 23.10 9.58
N GLN A 239 -31.36 24.27 9.44
CA GLN A 239 -31.94 25.56 9.79
C GLN A 239 -33.02 26.01 8.80
N ALA A 240 -32.83 25.79 7.49
CA ALA A 240 -33.79 26.16 6.47
C ALA A 240 -35.06 25.29 6.50
N LEU A 241 -34.92 24.02 6.89
CA LEU A 241 -36.02 23.05 6.87
C LEU A 241 -36.60 22.72 8.25
N GLY A 242 -35.93 23.12 9.34
CA GLY A 242 -36.33 22.76 10.71
C GLY A 242 -36.22 21.25 10.99
N VAL A 243 -35.37 20.55 10.25
CA VAL A 243 -35.18 19.09 10.35
C VAL A 243 -34.00 18.74 11.24
N ASN A 244 -33.96 17.52 11.74
CA ASN A 244 -32.81 17.05 12.51
C ASN A 244 -31.58 16.84 11.61
N PRO A 245 -30.35 16.78 12.19
CA PRO A 245 -29.13 16.64 11.40
C PRO A 245 -29.04 15.36 10.56
N VAL A 246 -29.71 14.28 10.97
CA VAL A 246 -29.71 13.00 10.25
C VAL A 246 -30.54 13.11 8.97
N GLU A 247 -31.73 13.69 9.06
CA GLU A 247 -32.60 13.98 7.91
C GLU A 247 -31.98 15.01 6.96
N ALA A 248 -31.30 16.03 7.49
CA ALA A 248 -30.53 16.97 6.68
C ALA A 248 -29.39 16.27 5.91
N GLY A 249 -28.70 15.30 6.54
CA GLY A 249 -27.68 14.48 5.90
C GLY A 249 -28.24 13.65 4.74
N GLN A 250 -29.37 12.96 4.95
CA GLN A 250 -30.02 12.15 3.91
C GLN A 250 -30.46 12.97 2.69
N LEU A 251 -30.88 14.22 2.90
CA LEU A 251 -31.22 15.15 1.82
C LEU A 251 -29.99 15.65 1.06
N ILE A 252 -28.86 15.83 1.75
CA ILE A 252 -27.58 16.24 1.14
C ILE A 252 -26.97 15.10 0.32
N GLU A 253 -27.05 13.88 0.84
CA GLU A 253 -26.51 12.65 0.23
C GLU A 253 -27.42 12.09 -0.89
N GLY A 254 -28.60 12.69 -1.09
CA GLY A 254 -29.55 12.27 -2.12
C GLY A 254 -30.25 10.95 -1.83
N THR A 255 -30.08 10.39 -0.63
CA THR A 255 -30.75 9.18 -0.15
C THR A 255 -32.21 9.44 0.20
N ALA A 256 -32.56 10.69 0.54
CA ALA A 256 -33.93 11.17 0.65
C ALA A 256 -34.25 12.22 -0.43
N LYS A 257 -35.41 12.10 -1.08
CA LYS A 257 -35.87 13.11 -2.03
C LYS A 257 -36.59 14.25 -1.29
N PRO A 258 -36.19 15.52 -1.48
CA PRO A 258 -36.90 16.64 -0.88
C PRO A 258 -38.31 16.75 -1.45
N THR A 259 -39.28 17.00 -0.58
CA THR A 259 -40.65 17.37 -0.94
C THR A 259 -40.68 18.75 -1.59
N GLU A 260 -41.77 19.08 -2.28
CA GLU A 260 -41.93 20.38 -2.96
C GLU A 260 -41.88 21.56 -1.98
N ALA A 261 -42.43 21.39 -0.77
CA ALA A 261 -42.33 22.38 0.30
C ALA A 261 -40.89 22.58 0.80
N GLN A 262 -40.12 21.50 0.92
CA GLN A 262 -38.71 21.56 1.30
C GLN A 262 -37.85 22.20 0.20
N ARG A 263 -38.13 21.93 -1.08
CA ARG A 263 -37.46 22.63 -2.20
C ARG A 263 -37.70 24.14 -2.17
N ALA A 264 -38.96 24.56 -1.97
CA ALA A 264 -39.30 25.98 -1.87
C ALA A 264 -38.61 26.66 -0.67
N ALA A 265 -38.55 25.99 0.49
CA ALA A 265 -37.87 26.52 1.68
C ALA A 265 -36.34 26.63 1.49
N LEU A 266 -35.71 25.64 0.89
CA LEU A 266 -34.28 25.67 0.57
C LEU A 266 -33.95 26.75 -0.46
N GLN A 267 -34.77 26.92 -1.49
CA GLN A 267 -34.60 27.95 -2.50
C GLN A 267 -34.76 29.35 -1.89
N ALA A 268 -35.74 29.55 -0.99
CA ALA A 268 -35.92 30.81 -0.26
C ALA A 268 -34.73 31.12 0.67
N ALA A 269 -34.08 30.09 1.22
CA ALA A 269 -32.86 30.20 2.02
C ALA A 269 -31.58 30.33 1.18
N GLY A 270 -31.67 30.29 -0.15
CA GLY A 270 -30.51 30.35 -1.04
C GLY A 270 -29.62 29.09 -0.99
N VAL A 271 -30.14 27.97 -0.50
CA VAL A 271 -29.42 26.69 -0.34
C VAL A 271 -29.73 25.78 -1.53
N SER A 272 -28.71 25.40 -2.30
CA SER A 272 -28.85 24.47 -3.43
C SER A 272 -28.38 23.07 -3.06
N LEU A 273 -29.29 22.08 -3.06
CA LEU A 273 -28.97 20.66 -2.90
C LEU A 273 -28.27 20.07 -4.13
N GLU A 274 -28.53 20.60 -5.33
CA GLU A 274 -27.83 20.18 -6.56
C GLU A 274 -26.34 20.55 -6.52
N SER A 275 -26.01 21.66 -5.85
CA SER A 275 -24.62 22.01 -5.55
C SER A 275 -23.96 21.10 -4.53
N ALA A 276 -24.72 20.22 -3.85
CA ALA A 276 -24.28 19.31 -2.80
C ALA A 276 -24.20 17.85 -3.26
N ALA A 277 -25.16 17.40 -4.08
CA ALA A 277 -25.20 16.07 -4.69
C ALA A 277 -24.04 15.82 -5.69
N GLY A 278 -23.29 16.86 -6.07
CA GLY A 278 -22.06 16.77 -6.86
C GLY A 278 -20.80 17.17 -6.09
N ARG A 279 -20.84 17.32 -4.76
CA ARG A 279 -19.63 17.56 -3.96
C ARG A 279 -18.96 16.23 -3.66
N GLU A 280 -18.19 15.75 -4.62
CA GLU A 280 -17.06 14.90 -4.24
C GLU A 280 -16.20 15.73 -3.28
N LEU A 281 -16.14 15.27 -2.04
CA LEU A 281 -15.23 15.81 -1.03
C LEU A 281 -13.82 15.68 -1.62
N THR A 282 -13.31 16.78 -2.16
CA THR A 282 -12.02 16.76 -2.85
C THR A 282 -10.95 16.73 -1.77
N LEU A 283 -10.45 15.54 -1.49
CA LEU A 283 -9.41 15.34 -0.49
C LEU A 283 -8.15 16.11 -0.92
N PRO A 284 -7.45 16.77 0.02
CA PRO A 284 -6.20 17.46 -0.29
C PRO A 284 -5.18 16.50 -0.91
N ALA A 285 -4.43 16.98 -1.91
CA ALA A 285 -3.41 16.17 -2.60
C ALA A 285 -2.41 15.56 -1.60
N ASP A 286 -1.96 16.32 -0.60
CA ASP A 286 -1.04 15.83 0.43
C ASP A 286 -1.61 14.66 1.25
N LEU A 287 -2.93 14.63 1.46
CA LEU A 287 -3.61 13.54 2.17
C LEU A 287 -3.73 12.31 1.28
N LEU A 288 -4.09 12.51 0.00
CA LEU A 288 -4.11 11.44 -1.00
C LEU A 288 -2.71 10.83 -1.19
N VAL A 289 -1.64 11.63 -1.06
CA VAL A 289 -0.26 11.13 -1.08
C VAL A 289 0.07 10.38 0.21
N GLU A 290 -0.31 10.92 1.37
CA GLU A 290 0.04 10.34 2.66
C GLU A 290 -0.66 9.00 2.89
N VAL A 291 -1.96 8.88 2.57
CA VAL A 291 -2.72 7.63 2.81
C VAL A 291 -2.21 6.44 1.99
N GLU A 292 -1.56 6.69 0.86
CA GLU A 292 -0.95 5.65 0.01
C GLU A 292 0.40 5.17 0.53
N GLN A 293 1.02 5.84 1.52
CA GLN A 293 2.35 5.45 1.98
C GLN A 293 2.34 4.05 2.63
N PRO A 294 3.38 3.22 2.42
CA PRO A 294 3.49 1.87 3.00
C PRO A 294 3.23 1.81 4.51
N ALA A 295 3.57 2.88 5.24
CA ALA A 295 3.36 2.99 6.68
C ALA A 295 1.89 2.83 7.11
N TRP A 296 0.93 3.11 6.22
CA TRP A 296 -0.51 3.03 6.49
C TRP A 296 -1.17 1.76 5.93
N ARG A 297 -0.40 0.87 5.30
CA ARG A 297 -0.93 -0.35 4.70
C ARG A 297 -1.67 -1.20 5.74
N GLN A 298 -1.03 -1.48 6.88
CA GLN A 298 -1.62 -2.29 7.95
C GLN A 298 -2.83 -1.60 8.60
N ALA A 299 -2.78 -0.28 8.77
CA ALA A 299 -3.93 0.49 9.24
C ALA A 299 -5.12 0.40 8.28
N THR A 300 -4.86 0.41 6.97
CA THR A 300 -5.89 0.24 5.94
C THR A 300 -6.50 -1.15 5.98
N LEU A 301 -5.68 -2.20 6.08
CA LEU A 301 -6.15 -3.59 6.21
C LEU A 301 -7.05 -3.75 7.43
N TYR A 302 -6.61 -3.24 8.58
CA TYR A 302 -7.38 -3.27 9.82
C TYR A 302 -8.69 -2.47 9.71
N TYR A 303 -8.64 -1.30 9.06
CA TYR A 303 -9.83 -0.50 8.80
C TYR A 303 -10.83 -1.25 7.92
N ALA A 304 -10.34 -1.90 6.85
CA ALA A 304 -11.13 -2.70 5.92
C ALA A 304 -11.85 -3.84 6.64
N GLU A 305 -11.13 -4.61 7.46
CA GLU A 305 -11.66 -5.70 8.27
C GLU A 305 -12.73 -5.20 9.27
N THR A 306 -12.42 -4.14 10.01
CA THR A 306 -13.32 -3.57 11.03
C THR A 306 -14.65 -3.10 10.42
N HIS A 307 -14.62 -2.57 9.21
CA HIS A 307 -15.80 -2.03 8.52
C HIS A 307 -16.42 -2.99 7.50
N GLY A 308 -15.84 -4.19 7.29
CA GLY A 308 -16.31 -5.17 6.31
C GLY A 308 -16.33 -4.62 4.87
N ILE A 309 -15.33 -3.83 4.50
CA ILE A 309 -15.20 -3.23 3.16
C ILE A 309 -13.91 -3.70 2.49
N GLN A 310 -13.88 -3.69 1.16
CA GLN A 310 -12.67 -4.00 0.39
C GLN A 310 -11.55 -2.97 0.66
N ILE A 311 -10.31 -3.41 0.48
CA ILE A 311 -9.10 -2.63 0.83
C ILE A 311 -8.97 -1.33 0.03
N LEU A 312 -9.27 -1.33 -1.27
CA LEU A 312 -9.18 -0.13 -2.10
C LEU A 312 -10.16 0.97 -1.61
N PRO A 313 -11.47 0.68 -1.41
CA PRO A 313 -12.39 1.58 -0.73
C PRO A 313 -11.95 1.99 0.69
N ALA A 314 -11.34 1.08 1.45
CA ALA A 314 -10.91 1.34 2.83
C ALA A 314 -9.87 2.46 2.94
N ARG A 315 -8.93 2.56 1.99
CA ARG A 315 -7.96 3.67 1.97
C ARG A 315 -8.65 5.02 1.84
N MET A 316 -9.62 5.11 0.93
CA MET A 316 -10.34 6.34 0.70
C MET A 316 -11.25 6.70 1.88
N ALA A 317 -11.89 5.72 2.50
CA ALA A 317 -12.67 5.93 3.72
C ALA A 317 -11.78 6.42 4.87
N LEU A 318 -10.63 5.77 5.10
CA LEU A 318 -9.64 6.19 6.10
C LEU A 318 -9.15 7.62 5.87
N ALA A 319 -8.90 8.00 4.62
CA ALA A 319 -8.54 9.37 4.27
C ALA A 319 -9.68 10.36 4.54
N GLN A 320 -10.92 9.99 4.24
CA GLN A 320 -12.09 10.84 4.52
C GLN A 320 -12.24 11.07 6.03
N ASP A 321 -12.15 10.03 6.85
CA ASP A 321 -12.23 10.14 8.31
C ASP A 321 -11.10 11.03 8.87
N ALA A 322 -9.88 10.85 8.38
CA ALA A 322 -8.74 11.69 8.78
C ALA A 322 -8.96 13.16 8.39
N PHE A 323 -9.56 13.41 7.22
CA PHE A 323 -9.93 14.75 6.79
C PHE A 323 -11.00 15.38 7.69
N GLU A 324 -12.03 14.62 8.07
CA GLU A 324 -13.09 15.09 8.97
C GLU A 324 -12.54 15.41 10.38
N LEU A 325 -11.61 14.61 10.91
CA LEU A 325 -10.93 14.88 12.19
C LEU A 325 -10.05 16.15 12.12
N ALA A 326 -9.31 16.33 11.02
CA ALA A 326 -8.40 17.45 10.83
C ALA A 326 -9.11 18.78 10.48
N ALA A 327 -10.42 18.79 10.31
CA ALA A 327 -11.21 20.01 10.07
C ALA A 327 -11.19 21.02 11.24
N ARG A 328 -10.42 20.75 12.31
CA ARG A 328 -10.06 21.71 13.37
C ARG A 328 -8.66 22.29 13.09
N PRO A 329 -8.45 23.61 13.20
CA PRO A 329 -7.29 24.28 12.62
C PRO A 329 -6.03 24.04 13.47
N SER A 330 -5.26 23.00 13.17
CA SER A 330 -3.88 22.89 13.64
C SER A 330 -3.05 22.00 12.71
N GLY A 331 -2.46 22.60 11.68
CA GLY A 331 -1.43 21.97 10.84
C GLY A 331 -1.73 22.01 9.34
N HIS A 332 -0.67 22.08 8.53
CA HIS A 332 -0.74 21.95 7.07
C HIS A 332 0.29 20.91 6.62
N GLY A 333 0.03 20.23 5.50
CA GLY A 333 0.96 19.29 4.88
C GLY A 333 0.93 17.87 5.45
N ARG A 334 1.82 17.02 4.92
CA ARG A 334 1.85 15.56 5.21
C ARG A 334 2.02 15.21 6.69
N GLU A 335 2.76 16.00 7.46
CA GLU A 335 2.93 15.73 8.91
C GLU A 335 1.63 15.89 9.69
N ALA A 336 0.79 16.87 9.31
CA ALA A 336 -0.52 17.04 9.91
C ALA A 336 -1.45 15.87 9.55
N TRP A 337 -1.41 15.42 8.29
CA TRP A 337 -2.18 14.25 7.83
C TRP A 337 -1.75 12.97 8.52
N ARG A 338 -0.45 12.78 8.75
CA ARG A 338 0.07 11.66 9.53
C ARG A 338 -0.48 11.64 10.95
N GLY A 339 -0.53 12.81 11.60
CA GLY A 339 -1.16 12.92 12.92
C GLY A 339 -2.65 12.59 12.90
N ALA A 340 -3.39 13.07 11.89
CA ALA A 340 -4.82 12.80 11.75
C ALA A 340 -5.12 11.32 11.46
N LEU A 341 -4.38 10.69 10.54
CA LEU A 341 -4.49 9.25 10.25
C LEU A 341 -4.20 8.41 11.49
N ALA A 342 -3.14 8.73 12.24
CA ALA A 342 -2.83 8.04 13.49
C ALA A 342 -3.97 8.17 14.53
N GLN A 343 -4.66 9.31 14.58
CA GLN A 343 -5.81 9.50 15.47
C GLN A 343 -7.03 8.69 15.05
N VAL A 344 -7.31 8.57 13.74
CA VAL A 344 -8.39 7.68 13.26
C VAL A 344 -8.10 6.25 13.71
N VAL A 345 -6.87 5.77 13.43
CA VAL A 345 -6.46 4.39 13.75
C VAL A 345 -6.54 4.12 15.25
N ALA A 346 -6.05 5.03 16.09
CA ALA A 346 -6.15 4.88 17.54
C ALA A 346 -7.59 4.93 18.08
N GLY A 347 -8.54 5.48 17.31
CA GLY A 347 -9.96 5.49 17.66
C GLY A 347 -10.71 4.21 17.28
N LEU A 348 -10.07 3.29 16.55
CA LEU A 348 -10.61 1.97 16.21
C LEU A 348 -10.31 0.92 17.30
N GLU A 349 -9.36 1.20 18.21
CA GLU A 349 -8.97 0.36 19.36
C GLU A 349 -9.96 0.45 20.54
#